data_AF-A0AA38FEJ2-F1
#
_entry.id   AF-A0AA38FEJ2-F1
#
_cell.length_a   1.000
_cell.length_b   1.000
_cell.length_c   1.000
_cell.angle_alpha   90.00
_cell.angle_beta   90.00
_cell.angle_gamma   90.00
#
_symmetry.space_group_name_H-M   'P 1'
#
loop_
_entity.id
_entity.type
_entity.pdbx_description
1 polymer ?
#
loop_
_entity_poly.entity_id
_entity_poly.type
_entity_poly.pdbx_seq_one_letter_code
_entity_poly.pdbx_strand_id
1 'polypeptide(L)'
;EYKLLNLLEFNSTRKRMSVIVQDEDGNIFLLCKGADSVIFDRLGKNGKDYQEATHTHLANYGEAGLRTLALAYKSITETEYSEWNAMFLRAKTTINVDRESLLENASDLIEKDLILVGATAVEDKLQKGVPECIDKLAQAGLKIWVLTGDKTETAINIGFACSLLRQGMKQICLSLKSLEECSNQDKSAKAAKESISLQITNAYQTISLETNPDSAYALIIDGKALAYALEADLKDQFLKLAINCASVICCRVSPKQKALVTRLVKEGTLKTTLAIGDGANDVGMIQEADIGIGISGVEGMQAVMASDFSIAQFRFLERLLVVHGHWCYKRISQMICYFFYKNIAFGLTIFYFEAYTSFSGQSIYDDWYMLLFNVILTSLPVISLGVFEQDVSSEVCLQ
;
A
#
# COMPACT_ATOMS: atom_id res chain seq x y z
N GLU A 1 -34.13 14.19 -22.87
CA GLU A 1 -32.88 13.43 -22.86
C GLU A 1 -31.72 14.42 -22.90
N TYR A 2 -30.77 14.32 -21.96
CA TYR A 2 -29.61 15.22 -21.97
C TYR A 2 -28.64 14.84 -23.09
N LYS A 3 -28.18 15.83 -23.84
CA LYS A 3 -27.16 15.64 -24.88
C LYS A 3 -25.78 16.02 -24.34
N LEU A 4 -24.86 15.06 -24.28
CA LEU A 4 -23.47 15.33 -23.93
C LEU A 4 -22.76 16.06 -25.08
N LEU A 5 -22.28 17.28 -24.82
CA LEU A 5 -21.58 18.10 -25.80
C LEU A 5 -20.07 17.85 -25.74
N ASN A 6 -19.46 18.05 -24.58
CA ASN A 6 -18.02 17.83 -24.37
C ASN A 6 -17.75 17.17 -23.02
N LEU A 7 -16.72 16.33 -22.99
CA LEU A 7 -16.16 15.73 -21.79
C LEU A 7 -14.74 16.29 -21.56
N LEU A 8 -14.53 16.86 -20.37
CA LEU A 8 -13.23 17.30 -19.88
C LEU A 8 -12.75 16.25 -18.87
N GLU A 9 -11.88 15.37 -19.34
CA GLU A 9 -11.41 14.22 -18.57
C GLU A 9 -10.66 14.62 -17.29
N PHE A 10 -10.69 13.71 -16.33
CA PHE A 10 -9.92 13.85 -15.09
C PHE A 10 -8.43 13.75 -15.38
N ASN A 11 -7.65 14.64 -14.80
CA ASN A 11 -6.19 14.56 -14.77
C ASN A 11 -5.70 14.79 -13.34
N SER A 12 -4.69 14.03 -12.90
CA SER A 12 -4.04 14.14 -11.60
C SER A 12 -3.47 15.54 -11.32
N THR A 13 -3.07 16.29 -12.35
CA THR A 13 -2.64 17.69 -12.22
C THR A 13 -3.82 18.61 -11.91
N ARG A 14 -4.92 18.46 -12.66
CA ARG A 14 -6.13 19.30 -12.57
C ARG A 14 -7.04 18.96 -11.38
N LYS A 15 -7.01 17.71 -10.91
CA LYS A 15 -7.79 17.15 -9.78
C LYS A 15 -9.30 17.39 -9.85
N ARG A 16 -9.84 17.47 -11.07
CA ARG A 16 -11.27 17.69 -11.36
C ARG A 16 -11.64 17.11 -12.72
N MET A 17 -12.93 16.93 -12.93
CA MET A 17 -13.55 16.46 -14.17
C MET A 17 -14.79 17.32 -14.44
N SER A 18 -15.04 17.64 -15.71
CA SER A 18 -16.21 18.43 -16.08
C SER A 18 -16.90 17.86 -17.31
N VAL A 19 -18.22 18.05 -17.38
CA VAL A 19 -19.05 17.69 -18.54
C VAL A 19 -19.88 18.88 -18.95
N ILE A 20 -19.98 19.10 -20.26
CA ILE A 20 -20.89 20.10 -20.82
C ILE A 20 -22.07 19.33 -21.42
N VAL A 21 -23.27 19.63 -20.95
CA VAL A 21 -24.51 18.97 -21.35
C VAL A 21 -25.52 20.00 -21.83
N GLN A 22 -26.37 19.60 -22.78
CA GLN A 22 -27.53 20.35 -23.20
C GLN A 22 -28.80 19.66 -22.69
N ASP A 23 -29.66 20.43 -22.07
CA ASP A 23 -30.98 20.02 -21.58
C ASP A 23 -32.01 19.93 -22.73
N GLU A 24 -33.17 19.35 -22.45
CA GLU A 24 -34.35 19.29 -23.33
C GLU A 24 -34.82 20.68 -23.76
N ASP A 25 -34.70 21.68 -22.88
CA ASP A 25 -35.05 23.08 -23.15
C ASP A 25 -34.00 23.82 -24.00
N GLY A 26 -32.92 23.15 -24.41
CA GLY A 26 -31.83 23.73 -25.19
C GLY A 26 -30.78 24.48 -24.36
N ASN A 27 -30.97 24.59 -23.05
CA ASN A 27 -30.03 25.22 -22.11
C ASN A 27 -28.75 24.41 -21.97
N ILE A 28 -27.60 25.09 -21.97
CA ILE A 28 -26.28 24.46 -21.85
C ILE A 28 -25.74 24.63 -20.43
N PHE A 29 -25.35 23.52 -19.81
CA PHE A 29 -24.78 23.47 -18.48
C PHE A 29 -23.39 22.84 -18.50
N LEU A 30 -22.45 23.48 -17.81
CA LEU A 30 -21.19 22.87 -17.39
C LEU A 30 -21.35 22.35 -15.98
N LEU A 31 -21.16 21.04 -15.79
CA LEU A 31 -21.14 20.38 -14.49
C LEU A 31 -19.70 20.00 -14.17
N CYS A 32 -19.19 20.41 -13.02
CA CYS A 32 -17.82 20.17 -12.58
C CYS A 32 -17.80 19.45 -11.23
N LYS A 33 -16.98 18.40 -11.13
CA LYS A 33 -16.69 17.70 -9.87
C LYS A 33 -15.19 17.64 -9.62
N GLY A 34 -14.75 17.87 -8.40
CA GLY A 34 -13.32 17.84 -8.08
C GLY A 34 -13.01 17.95 -6.59
N ALA A 35 -11.72 18.11 -6.30
CA ALA A 35 -11.26 18.40 -4.94
C ALA A 35 -11.84 19.74 -4.43
N ASP A 36 -12.13 19.78 -3.13
CA ASP A 36 -12.64 20.94 -2.40
C ASP A 36 -11.86 22.22 -2.69
N SER A 37 -10.54 22.23 -2.49
CA SER A 37 -9.71 23.42 -2.74
C SER A 37 -9.76 23.90 -4.19
N VAL A 38 -9.75 22.97 -5.13
CA VAL A 38 -9.69 23.24 -6.57
C VAL A 38 -11.00 23.84 -7.09
N ILE A 39 -12.13 23.39 -6.56
CA ILE A 39 -13.45 23.93 -6.91
C ILE A 39 -13.68 25.28 -6.24
N PHE A 40 -13.30 25.44 -4.96
CA PHE A 40 -13.47 26.70 -4.24
C PHE A 40 -12.71 27.88 -4.86
N ASP A 41 -11.53 27.63 -5.43
CA ASP A 41 -10.75 28.65 -6.16
C ASP A 41 -11.43 29.14 -7.46
N ARG A 42 -12.37 28.35 -7.99
CA ARG A 42 -13.06 28.60 -9.28
C ARG A 42 -14.49 29.12 -9.12
N LEU A 43 -14.97 29.27 -7.89
CA LEU A 43 -16.31 29.79 -7.63
C LEU A 43 -16.41 31.28 -7.96
N GLY A 44 -17.46 31.65 -8.69
CA GLY A 44 -17.78 33.05 -8.97
C GLY A 44 -18.27 33.78 -7.72
N LYS A 45 -18.30 35.12 -7.75
CA LYS A 45 -18.74 35.94 -6.60
C LYS A 45 -20.16 35.57 -6.11
N ASN A 46 -21.06 35.25 -7.03
CA ASN A 46 -22.45 34.90 -6.73
C ASN A 46 -22.65 33.39 -6.48
N GLY A 47 -21.57 32.60 -6.56
CA GLY A 47 -21.60 31.14 -6.39
C GLY A 47 -21.15 30.67 -5.00
N LYS A 48 -20.92 31.60 -4.06
CA LYS A 48 -20.27 31.37 -2.77
C LYS A 48 -21.22 31.35 -1.57
N ASP A 49 -22.53 31.51 -1.79
CA ASP A 49 -23.52 31.68 -0.71
C ASP A 49 -23.49 30.53 0.31
N TYR A 50 -23.27 29.29 -0.14
CA TYR A 50 -23.18 28.09 0.71
C TYR A 50 -21.75 27.61 0.97
N GLN A 51 -20.73 28.42 0.62
CA GLN A 51 -19.34 28.00 0.68
C GLN A 51 -18.89 27.63 2.09
N GLU A 52 -19.18 28.49 3.07
CA GLU A 52 -18.71 28.31 4.45
C GLU A 52 -19.33 27.06 5.11
N ALA A 53 -20.65 26.89 4.99
CA ALA A 53 -21.35 25.71 5.52
C ALA A 53 -20.86 24.41 4.85
N THR A 54 -20.65 24.44 3.53
CA THR A 54 -20.15 23.27 2.79
C THR A 54 -18.71 22.96 3.17
N HIS A 55 -17.87 23.96 3.39
CA HIS A 55 -16.50 23.79 3.88
C HIS A 55 -16.47 23.10 5.24
N THR A 56 -17.33 23.51 6.19
CA THR A 56 -17.45 22.84 7.50
C THR A 56 -17.89 21.39 7.36
N HIS A 57 -18.88 21.09 6.51
CA HIS A 57 -19.30 19.70 6.28
C HIS A 57 -18.20 18.84 5.63
N LEU A 58 -17.48 19.39 4.66
CA LEU A 58 -16.35 18.71 4.01
C LEU A 58 -15.22 18.42 5.01
N ALA A 59 -14.92 19.35 5.93
CA ALA A 59 -13.97 19.12 7.01
C ALA A 59 -14.42 17.97 7.91
N ASN A 60 -15.69 17.96 8.35
CA ASN A 60 -16.25 16.89 9.17
C ASN A 60 -16.22 15.53 8.46
N TYR A 61 -16.51 15.50 7.14
CA TYR A 61 -16.43 14.28 6.35
C TYR A 61 -14.99 13.78 6.19
N GLY A 62 -14.03 14.69 6.03
CA GLY A 62 -12.61 14.36 6.03
C GLY A 62 -12.15 13.77 7.37
N GLU A 63 -12.60 14.36 8.48
CA GLU A 63 -12.37 13.83 9.83
C GLU A 63 -13.00 12.46 10.04
N ALA A 64 -14.16 12.20 9.43
CA ALA A 64 -14.81 10.88 9.41
C ALA A 64 -14.15 9.87 8.44
N GLY A 65 -13.15 10.29 7.65
CA GLY A 65 -12.40 9.41 6.74
C GLY A 65 -13.09 9.16 5.40
N LEU A 66 -14.12 9.93 5.09
CA LEU A 66 -14.84 9.83 3.83
C LEU A 66 -14.07 10.57 2.74
N ARG A 67 -14.07 10.02 1.51
CA ARG A 67 -13.53 10.71 0.34
C ARG A 67 -14.51 11.77 -0.11
N THR A 68 -14.08 13.02 -0.04
CA THR A 68 -14.93 14.17 -0.33
C THR A 68 -14.72 14.71 -1.75
N LEU A 69 -15.81 15.10 -2.41
CA LEU A 69 -15.78 15.86 -3.67
C LEU A 69 -16.72 17.05 -3.57
N ALA A 70 -16.31 18.18 -4.14
CA ALA A 70 -17.16 19.35 -4.32
C ALA A 70 -17.78 19.31 -5.72
N LEU A 71 -19.05 19.71 -5.80
CA LEU A 71 -19.84 19.76 -7.02
C LEU A 71 -20.25 21.21 -7.31
N ALA A 72 -19.96 21.68 -8.52
CA ALA A 72 -20.31 23.00 -8.97
C ALA A 72 -20.85 22.97 -10.41
N TYR A 73 -21.64 23.97 -10.77
CA TYR A 73 -22.17 24.09 -12.13
C TYR A 73 -22.09 25.53 -12.64
N LYS A 74 -22.22 25.70 -13.95
CA LYS A 74 -22.35 26.99 -14.62
C LYS A 74 -23.30 26.86 -15.80
N SER A 75 -24.24 27.79 -15.93
CA SER A 75 -25.02 27.95 -17.15
C SER A 75 -24.20 28.71 -18.19
N ILE A 76 -24.11 28.18 -19.41
CA ILE A 76 -23.32 28.76 -20.50
C ILE A 76 -24.28 29.19 -21.61
N THR A 77 -24.06 30.36 -22.20
CA THR A 77 -24.83 30.81 -23.36
C THR A 77 -24.34 30.10 -24.63
N GLU A 78 -25.23 29.93 -25.61
CA GLU A 78 -24.88 29.26 -26.87
C GLU A 78 -23.71 29.94 -27.60
N THR A 79 -23.61 31.27 -27.49
CA THR A 79 -22.49 32.06 -28.05
C THR A 79 -21.17 31.75 -27.36
N GLU A 80 -21.13 31.77 -26.02
CA GLU A 80 -19.92 31.45 -25.23
C GLU A 80 -19.46 30.01 -25.49
N TYR A 81 -20.41 29.08 -25.57
CA TYR A 81 -20.12 27.68 -25.89
C TYR A 81 -19.57 27.51 -27.30
N SER A 82 -20.15 28.16 -28.32
CA SER A 82 -19.68 28.05 -29.70
C SER A 82 -18.26 28.59 -29.89
N GLU A 83 -17.95 29.73 -29.27
CA GLU A 83 -16.61 30.32 -29.29
C GLU A 83 -15.58 29.41 -28.59
N TRP A 84 -15.94 28.92 -27.40
CA TRP A 84 -15.08 28.00 -26.66
C TRP A 84 -14.88 26.68 -27.40
N ASN A 85 -15.93 26.09 -27.96
CA ASN A 85 -15.85 24.81 -28.65
C ASN A 85 -14.96 24.91 -29.90
N ALA A 86 -15.00 26.05 -30.61
CA ALA A 86 -14.06 26.31 -31.72
C ALA A 86 -12.60 26.34 -31.24
N MET A 87 -12.31 26.97 -30.09
CA MET A 87 -10.97 26.96 -29.49
C MET A 87 -10.56 25.56 -29.01
N PHE A 88 -11.47 24.84 -28.36
CA PHE A 88 -11.23 23.49 -27.84
C PHE A 88 -10.98 22.48 -28.96
N LEU A 89 -11.75 22.54 -30.06
CA LEU A 89 -11.53 21.73 -31.26
C LEU A 89 -10.17 22.03 -31.89
N ARG A 90 -9.78 23.31 -32.02
CA ARG A 90 -8.45 23.68 -32.52
C ARG A 90 -7.33 23.10 -31.66
N ALA A 91 -7.44 23.24 -30.33
CA ALA A 91 -6.48 22.66 -29.39
C ALA A 91 -6.41 21.13 -29.53
N LYS A 92 -7.56 20.46 -29.69
CA LYS A 92 -7.65 19.00 -29.86
C LYS A 92 -7.04 18.50 -31.18
N THR A 93 -7.17 19.27 -32.26
CA THR A 93 -6.60 18.94 -33.58
C THR A 93 -5.10 19.22 -33.71
N THR A 94 -4.50 19.90 -32.73
CA THR A 94 -3.06 20.23 -32.77
C THR A 94 -2.22 18.99 -32.43
N ILE A 95 -1.22 18.66 -33.28
CA ILE A 95 -0.40 17.44 -33.15
C ILE A 95 0.91 17.69 -32.36
N ASN A 96 1.23 18.95 -32.02
CA ASN A 96 2.47 19.30 -31.33
C ASN A 96 2.52 18.86 -29.86
N VAL A 97 3.73 18.84 -29.29
CA VAL A 97 4.02 18.50 -27.87
C VAL A 97 3.22 19.37 -26.89
N ASP A 98 2.87 20.59 -27.26
CA ASP A 98 2.08 21.53 -26.44
C ASP A 98 0.56 21.27 -26.45
N ARG A 99 0.10 20.16 -27.04
CA ARG A 99 -1.34 19.83 -27.11
C ARG A 99 -2.00 19.77 -25.73
N GLU A 100 -1.31 19.17 -24.75
CA GLU A 100 -1.86 19.00 -23.39
C GLU A 100 -2.01 20.34 -22.65
N SER A 101 -1.01 21.22 -22.77
CA SER A 101 -1.04 22.53 -22.14
C SER A 101 -2.11 23.44 -22.78
N LEU A 102 -2.29 23.37 -24.10
CA LEU A 102 -3.36 24.10 -24.79
C LEU A 102 -4.75 23.62 -24.39
N LEU A 103 -4.95 22.30 -24.25
CA LEU A 103 -6.21 21.73 -23.77
C LEU A 103 -6.48 22.11 -22.32
N GLU A 104 -5.46 22.11 -21.46
CA GLU A 104 -5.59 22.52 -20.07
C GLU A 104 -5.98 24.00 -19.95
N ASN A 105 -5.30 24.89 -20.71
CA ASN A 105 -5.64 26.30 -20.76
C ASN A 105 -7.08 26.54 -21.27
N ALA A 106 -7.50 25.83 -22.32
CA ALA A 106 -8.86 25.91 -22.83
C ALA A 106 -9.89 25.45 -21.77
N SER A 107 -9.55 24.41 -21.01
CA SER A 107 -10.41 23.90 -19.95
C SER A 107 -10.48 24.85 -18.76
N ASP A 108 -9.36 25.43 -18.34
CA ASP A 108 -9.31 26.42 -17.27
C ASP A 108 -10.06 27.72 -17.60
N LEU A 109 -10.21 28.07 -18.88
CA LEU A 109 -10.98 29.25 -19.30
C LEU A 109 -12.48 29.08 -19.05
N ILE A 110 -13.04 27.91 -19.37
CA ILE A 110 -14.49 27.68 -19.23
C ILE A 110 -14.89 27.34 -17.79
N GLU A 111 -13.98 26.75 -17.02
CA GLU A 111 -14.20 26.33 -15.63
C GLU A 111 -13.97 27.46 -14.61
N LYS A 112 -14.34 28.70 -14.97
CA LYS A 112 -14.35 29.86 -14.06
C LYS A 112 -15.77 30.31 -13.79
N ASP A 113 -15.92 31.02 -12.67
CA ASP A 113 -17.19 31.58 -12.21
C ASP A 113 -18.28 30.52 -11.99
N LEU A 114 -17.89 29.40 -11.40
CA LEU A 114 -18.79 28.30 -11.07
C LEU A 114 -19.69 28.65 -9.87
N ILE A 115 -20.87 28.03 -9.82
CA ILE A 115 -21.84 28.10 -8.72
C ILE A 115 -21.78 26.79 -7.94
N LEU A 116 -21.53 26.87 -6.63
CA LEU A 116 -21.47 25.71 -5.76
C LEU A 116 -22.86 25.09 -5.62
N VAL A 117 -22.99 23.79 -5.92
CA VAL A 117 -24.21 23.02 -5.66
C VAL A 117 -24.14 22.36 -4.29
N GLY A 118 -22.99 21.78 -3.96
CA GLY A 118 -22.79 21.09 -2.70
C GLY A 118 -21.56 20.18 -2.71
N ALA A 119 -21.59 19.18 -1.83
CA ALA A 119 -20.50 18.22 -1.65
C ALA A 119 -21.05 16.80 -1.55
N THR A 120 -20.23 15.83 -1.96
CA THR A 120 -20.47 14.40 -1.76
C THR A 120 -19.38 13.84 -0.89
N ALA A 121 -19.74 12.89 -0.03
CA ALA A 121 -18.79 12.10 0.76
C ALA A 121 -19.01 10.62 0.45
N VAL A 122 -17.95 9.94 0.05
CA VAL A 122 -17.98 8.52 -0.31
C VAL A 122 -17.17 7.75 0.72
N GLU A 123 -17.80 6.78 1.37
CA GLU A 123 -17.13 5.86 2.28
C GLU A 123 -16.40 4.79 1.46
N ASP A 124 -15.09 4.65 1.70
CA ASP A 124 -14.32 3.52 1.18
C ASP A 124 -14.47 2.35 2.15
N LYS A 125 -15.40 1.44 1.84
CA LYS A 125 -15.71 0.32 2.73
C LYS A 125 -14.60 -0.71 2.68
N LEU A 126 -14.17 -1.13 3.87
CA LEU A 126 -13.26 -2.24 4.02
C LEU A 126 -13.84 -3.52 3.43
N GLN A 127 -12.97 -4.37 2.88
CA GLN A 127 -13.37 -5.71 2.48
C GLN A 127 -13.89 -6.50 3.69
N LYS A 128 -14.76 -7.47 3.42
CA LYS A 128 -15.35 -8.31 4.47
C LYS A 128 -14.27 -9.09 5.23
N GLY A 129 -14.26 -8.95 6.56
CA GLY A 129 -13.37 -9.70 7.46
C GLY A 129 -11.93 -9.14 7.56
N VAL A 130 -11.66 -7.94 7.05
CA VAL A 130 -10.34 -7.30 7.19
C VAL A 130 -9.96 -7.05 8.66
N PRO A 131 -10.83 -6.47 9.53
CA PRO A 131 -10.46 -6.21 10.92
C PRO A 131 -10.11 -7.51 11.68
N GLU A 132 -10.95 -8.54 11.53
CA GLU A 132 -10.74 -9.86 12.15
C GLU A 132 -9.42 -10.50 11.69
N CYS A 133 -9.12 -10.42 10.39
CA CYS A 133 -7.89 -10.94 9.82
C CYS A 133 -6.66 -10.20 10.37
N ILE A 134 -6.70 -8.87 10.46
CA ILE A 134 -5.58 -8.05 10.98
C ILE A 134 -5.34 -8.37 12.46
N ASP A 135 -6.39 -8.47 13.26
CA ASP A 135 -6.27 -8.82 14.68
C ASP A 135 -5.63 -10.20 14.87
N LYS A 136 -6.03 -11.21 14.09
CA LYS A 136 -5.44 -12.55 14.15
C LYS A 136 -3.97 -12.58 13.71
N LEU A 137 -3.63 -11.85 12.64
CA LEU A 137 -2.24 -11.74 12.19
C LEU A 137 -1.38 -11.01 13.25
N ALA A 138 -1.93 -9.99 13.90
CA ALA A 138 -1.26 -9.30 15.00
C ALA A 138 -1.07 -10.22 16.23
N GLN A 139 -2.08 -11.03 16.57
CA GLN A 139 -1.99 -12.04 17.64
C GLN A 139 -0.94 -13.13 17.32
N ALA A 140 -0.80 -13.49 16.04
CA ALA A 140 0.26 -14.38 15.56
C ALA A 140 1.68 -13.74 15.62
N GLY A 141 1.79 -12.47 16.08
CA GLY A 141 3.06 -11.77 16.24
C GLY A 141 3.57 -11.08 14.98
N LEU A 142 2.75 -10.98 13.93
CA LEU A 142 3.11 -10.28 12.70
C LEU A 142 2.96 -8.76 12.88
N LYS A 143 3.98 -8.00 12.50
CA LYS A 143 3.93 -6.53 12.48
C LYS A 143 3.40 -6.07 11.14
N ILE A 144 2.30 -5.30 11.16
CA ILE A 144 1.60 -4.88 9.95
C ILE A 144 1.88 -3.40 9.69
N TRP A 145 2.38 -3.12 8.48
CA TRP A 145 2.72 -1.78 8.02
C TRP A 145 1.81 -1.43 6.84
N VAL A 146 1.15 -0.28 6.90
CA VAL A 146 0.25 0.20 5.84
C VAL A 146 0.94 1.29 5.03
N LEU A 147 1.17 1.02 3.75
CA LEU A 147 1.79 1.97 2.81
C LEU A 147 0.73 2.44 1.81
N THR A 148 0.18 3.63 2.03
CA THR A 148 -0.93 4.17 1.21
C THR A 148 -0.54 5.46 0.46
N GLY A 149 -1.18 5.65 -0.69
CA GLY A 149 -1.14 6.91 -1.45
C GLY A 149 -2.13 7.96 -0.93
N ASP A 150 -3.02 7.59 0.00
CA ASP A 150 -4.07 8.47 0.52
C ASP A 150 -3.54 9.51 1.51
N LYS A 151 -4.42 10.47 1.84
CA LYS A 151 -4.15 11.51 2.84
C LYS A 151 -3.99 10.89 4.24
N THR A 152 -3.31 11.63 5.11
CA THR A 152 -3.04 11.26 6.50
C THR A 152 -4.31 10.96 7.28
N GLU A 153 -5.34 11.79 7.15
CA GLU A 153 -6.60 11.66 7.89
C GLU A 153 -7.33 10.38 7.49
N THR A 154 -7.45 10.13 6.19
CA THR A 154 -8.06 8.91 5.65
C THR A 154 -7.32 7.65 6.09
N ALA A 155 -5.98 7.66 6.06
CA ALA A 155 -5.16 6.53 6.47
C ALA A 155 -5.32 6.21 7.97
N ILE A 156 -5.42 7.23 8.82
CA ILE A 156 -5.67 7.07 10.26
C ILE A 156 -7.07 6.48 10.49
N ASN A 157 -8.08 6.97 9.78
CA ASN A 157 -9.45 6.46 9.91
C ASN A 157 -9.58 5.02 9.44
N ILE A 158 -8.94 4.66 8.32
CA ILE A 158 -8.81 3.26 7.89
C ILE A 158 -8.05 2.44 8.95
N GLY A 159 -6.99 3.00 9.54
CA GLY A 159 -6.23 2.36 10.62
C GLY A 159 -7.10 2.03 11.83
N PHE A 160 -8.00 2.92 12.24
CA PHE A 160 -8.98 2.66 13.30
C PHE A 160 -10.06 1.66 12.87
N ALA A 161 -10.59 1.78 11.66
CA ALA A 161 -11.61 0.87 11.13
C ALA A 161 -11.11 -0.58 11.00
N CYS A 162 -9.82 -0.76 10.67
CA CYS A 162 -9.14 -2.03 10.57
C CYS A 162 -8.64 -2.59 11.92
N SER A 163 -8.88 -1.91 13.04
CA SER A 163 -8.32 -2.23 14.37
C SER A 163 -6.79 -2.28 14.45
N LEU A 164 -6.10 -1.69 13.45
CA LEU A 164 -4.65 -1.52 13.44
C LEU A 164 -4.19 -0.44 14.43
N LEU A 165 -5.03 0.59 14.60
CA LEU A 165 -4.91 1.62 15.63
C LEU A 165 -5.97 1.37 16.70
N ARG A 166 -5.55 1.23 17.96
CA ARG A 166 -6.44 1.08 19.12
C ARG A 166 -6.52 2.39 19.90
N GLN A 167 -7.64 2.65 20.57
CA GLN A 167 -7.89 3.92 21.28
C GLN A 167 -6.85 4.26 22.38
N GLY A 168 -6.14 3.27 22.92
CA GLY A 168 -5.06 3.47 23.89
C GLY A 168 -3.66 3.66 23.27
N MET A 169 -3.52 3.58 21.94
CA MET A 169 -2.22 3.68 21.28
C MET A 169 -1.75 5.13 21.15
N LYS A 170 -0.51 5.38 21.55
CA LYS A 170 0.12 6.70 21.38
C LYS A 170 0.58 6.86 19.93
N GLN A 171 0.16 7.94 19.29
CA GLN A 171 0.49 8.23 17.89
C GLN A 171 1.71 9.14 17.79
N ILE A 172 2.70 8.73 17.02
CA ILE A 172 3.90 9.50 16.70
C ILE A 172 3.78 9.94 15.25
N CYS A 173 3.53 11.23 15.04
CA CYS A 173 3.35 11.80 13.70
C CYS A 173 4.61 12.52 13.23
N LEU A 174 5.25 11.99 12.17
CA LEU A 174 6.37 12.61 11.48
C LEU A 174 5.85 13.41 10.29
N SER A 175 5.85 14.74 10.40
CA SER A 175 5.35 15.63 9.36
C SER A 175 6.16 16.90 9.20
N LEU A 176 6.21 17.41 7.97
CA LEU A 176 6.87 18.66 7.59
C LEU A 176 5.83 19.80 7.51
N LYS A 177 5.19 20.13 8.64
CA LYS A 177 4.13 21.17 8.66
C LYS A 177 4.67 22.61 8.67
N SER A 178 5.96 22.83 8.87
CA SER A 178 6.52 24.15 9.23
C SER A 178 7.42 24.83 8.18
N LEU A 179 7.55 24.29 6.96
CA LEU A 179 8.53 24.79 5.98
C LEU A 179 7.95 25.25 4.63
N GLU A 180 6.62 25.32 4.51
CA GLU A 180 5.97 25.68 3.23
C GLU A 180 6.10 27.18 2.85
N GLU A 181 6.73 28.03 3.69
CA GLU A 181 6.87 29.48 3.44
C GLU A 181 8.29 29.97 3.06
N CYS A 182 9.29 29.10 2.83
CA CYS A 182 10.66 29.56 2.52
C CYS A 182 11.14 29.20 1.11
N SER A 183 11.27 30.24 0.28
CA SER A 183 11.60 30.28 -1.15
C SER A 183 13.01 29.83 -1.56
N ASN A 184 13.76 29.13 -0.70
CA ASN A 184 15.11 28.61 -1.00
C ASN A 184 15.19 27.09 -0.79
N GLN A 185 15.25 26.33 -1.88
CA GLN A 185 15.16 24.86 -1.89
C GLN A 185 16.28 24.15 -1.09
N ASP A 186 17.54 24.61 -1.17
CA ASP A 186 18.67 23.93 -0.52
C ASP A 186 18.77 24.15 0.99
N LYS A 187 18.39 25.33 1.48
CA LYS A 187 18.34 25.62 2.93
C LYS A 187 17.12 24.98 3.58
N SER A 188 16.00 24.90 2.85
CA SER A 188 14.78 24.22 3.29
C SER A 188 15.01 22.71 3.46
N ALA A 189 15.74 22.06 2.54
CA ALA A 189 16.04 20.63 2.63
C ALA A 189 16.87 20.25 3.87
N LYS A 190 17.88 21.05 4.23
CA LYS A 190 18.68 20.83 5.45
C LYS A 190 17.86 21.03 6.72
N ALA A 191 17.08 22.10 6.79
CA ALA A 191 16.19 22.37 7.92
C ALA A 191 15.10 21.29 8.08
N ALA A 192 14.56 20.79 6.96
CA ALA A 192 13.61 19.68 6.95
C ALA A 192 14.23 18.40 7.51
N LYS A 193 15.45 18.07 7.07
CA LYS A 193 16.20 16.89 7.53
C LYS A 193 16.54 16.96 9.02
N GLU A 194 16.98 18.11 9.51
CA GLU A 194 17.24 18.33 10.93
C GLU A 194 15.97 18.23 11.77
N SER A 195 14.86 18.79 11.29
CA SER A 195 13.55 18.67 11.95
C SER A 195 13.11 17.22 12.08
N ILE A 196 13.23 16.43 11.01
CA ILE A 196 12.87 15.01 11.01
C ILE A 196 13.80 14.21 11.93
N SER A 197 15.11 14.45 11.88
CA SER A 197 16.09 13.82 12.77
C SER A 197 15.76 14.06 14.25
N LEU A 198 15.40 15.30 14.59
CA LEU A 198 15.02 15.67 15.95
C LEU A 198 13.69 15.03 16.36
N GLN A 199 12.69 14.98 15.48
CA GLN A 199 11.43 14.28 15.73
C GLN A 199 11.65 12.77 15.95
N ILE A 200 12.49 12.12 15.15
CA ILE A 200 12.85 10.70 15.31
C ILE A 200 13.56 10.47 16.65
N THR A 201 14.50 11.34 17.01
CA THR A 201 15.25 11.23 18.27
C THR A 201 14.33 11.42 19.47
N ASN A 202 13.46 12.43 19.46
CA ASN A 202 12.48 12.67 20.52
C ASN A 202 11.48 11.51 20.65
N ALA A 203 11.02 10.98 19.51
CA ALA A 203 10.15 9.81 19.48
C ALA A 203 10.82 8.58 20.09
N TYR A 204 12.09 8.34 19.74
CA TYR A 204 12.86 7.23 20.29
C TYR A 204 13.08 7.37 21.80
N GLN A 205 13.38 8.58 22.28
CA GLN A 205 13.49 8.87 23.71
C GLN A 205 12.16 8.63 24.43
N THR A 206 11.05 9.06 23.85
CA THR A 206 9.71 8.85 24.42
C THR A 206 9.41 7.36 24.59
N ILE A 207 9.70 6.55 23.58
CA ILE A 207 9.52 5.10 23.64
C ILE A 207 10.47 4.46 24.66
N SER A 208 11.72 4.93 24.73
CA SER A 208 12.73 4.35 25.63
C SER A 208 12.50 4.69 27.11
N LEU A 209 11.88 5.83 27.40
CA LEU A 209 11.56 6.27 28.77
C LEU A 209 10.28 5.62 29.30
N GLU A 210 9.43 5.10 28.41
CA GLU A 210 8.17 4.50 28.79
C GLU A 210 8.40 3.12 29.41
N THR A 211 8.08 3.00 30.70
CA THR A 211 8.37 1.79 31.50
C THR A 211 7.24 0.76 31.43
N ASN A 212 6.11 1.11 30.82
CA ASN A 212 4.93 0.25 30.74
C ASN A 212 5.05 -0.70 29.53
N PRO A 213 5.00 -2.04 29.73
CA PRO A 213 5.08 -2.99 28.63
C PRO A 213 3.85 -2.97 27.70
N ASP A 214 2.71 -2.44 28.18
CA ASP A 214 1.44 -2.40 27.44
C ASP A 214 1.25 -1.13 26.60
N SER A 215 2.16 -0.15 26.68
CA SER A 215 2.05 1.07 25.86
C SER A 215 2.46 0.78 24.42
N ALA A 216 1.47 0.60 23.55
CA ALA A 216 1.70 0.40 22.13
C ALA A 216 1.73 1.75 21.39
N TYR A 217 2.74 1.94 20.54
CA TYR A 217 2.91 3.14 19.70
C TYR A 217 2.57 2.86 18.25
N ALA A 218 1.97 3.84 17.59
CA ALA A 218 1.75 3.86 16.15
C ALA A 218 2.59 4.97 15.52
N LEU A 219 3.34 4.65 14.46
CA LEU A 219 4.11 5.63 13.70
C LEU A 219 3.34 6.05 12.46
N ILE A 220 3.09 7.34 12.28
CA ILE A 220 2.45 7.92 11.10
C ILE A 220 3.46 8.84 10.41
N ILE A 221 3.78 8.58 9.15
CA ILE A 221 4.76 9.36 8.39
C ILE A 221 4.19 9.80 7.03
N ASP A 222 4.36 11.08 6.70
CA ASP A 222 3.98 11.61 5.39
C ASP A 222 5.05 11.32 4.32
N GLY A 223 4.65 11.16 3.06
CA GLY A 223 5.53 10.80 1.95
C GLY A 223 6.67 11.79 1.70
N LYS A 224 6.45 13.09 1.96
CA LYS A 224 7.51 14.11 1.92
C LYS A 224 8.54 13.89 3.03
N ALA A 225 8.09 13.60 4.25
CA ALA A 225 8.97 13.33 5.38
C ALA A 225 9.71 11.99 5.21
N LEU A 226 9.03 11.00 4.64
CA LEU A 226 9.59 9.69 4.33
C LEU A 226 10.76 9.78 3.35
N ALA A 227 10.72 10.69 2.37
CA ALA A 227 11.82 10.88 1.43
C ALA A 227 13.15 11.21 2.14
N TYR A 228 13.11 12.12 3.12
CA TYR A 228 14.29 12.48 3.92
C TYR A 228 14.65 11.40 4.94
N ALA A 229 13.66 10.70 5.51
CA ALA A 229 13.89 9.62 6.46
C ALA A 229 14.57 8.38 5.81
N LEU A 230 14.39 8.17 4.51
CA LEU A 230 15.01 7.10 3.73
C LEU A 230 16.43 7.42 3.25
N GLU A 231 16.95 8.63 3.47
CA GLU A 231 18.33 8.97 3.14
C GLU A 231 19.34 8.18 3.99
N ALA A 232 20.55 7.96 3.46
CA ALA A 232 21.56 7.08 4.06
C ALA A 232 21.92 7.43 5.52
N ASP A 233 21.83 8.70 5.91
CA ASP A 233 22.20 9.14 7.26
C ASP A 233 21.11 8.86 8.31
N LEU A 234 19.83 8.81 7.89
CA LEU A 234 18.67 8.71 8.79
C LEU A 234 17.95 7.36 8.72
N LYS A 235 18.17 6.58 7.65
CA LYS A 235 17.47 5.30 7.42
C LYS A 235 17.54 4.35 8.61
N ASP A 236 18.71 4.25 9.26
CA ASP A 236 18.93 3.30 10.36
C ASP A 236 18.22 3.76 11.64
N GLN A 237 18.15 5.07 11.88
CA GLN A 237 17.42 5.65 13.02
C GLN A 237 15.92 5.51 12.81
N PHE A 238 15.44 5.80 11.60
CA PHE A 238 14.05 5.61 11.21
C PHE A 238 13.63 4.14 11.36
N LEU A 239 14.44 3.21 10.87
CA LEU A 239 14.16 1.79 10.97
C LEU A 239 14.07 1.32 12.43
N LYS A 240 15.00 1.74 13.30
CA LYS A 240 14.96 1.43 14.74
C LYS A 240 13.69 1.95 15.41
N LEU A 241 13.29 3.17 15.09
CA LEU A 241 12.03 3.74 15.57
C LEU A 241 10.83 2.91 15.10
N ALA A 242 10.76 2.61 13.80
CA ALA A 242 9.65 1.90 13.20
C ALA A 242 9.51 0.45 13.70
N ILE A 243 10.61 -0.24 14.00
CA ILE A 243 10.59 -1.58 14.59
C ILE A 243 10.02 -1.55 16.01
N ASN A 244 10.25 -0.50 16.79
CA ASN A 244 9.72 -0.42 18.17
C ASN A 244 8.23 -0.05 18.22
N CYS A 245 7.69 0.51 17.15
CA CYS A 245 6.26 0.74 17.01
C CYS A 245 5.51 -0.57 16.74
N ALA A 246 4.28 -0.66 17.24
CA ALA A 246 3.40 -1.81 17.01
C ALA A 246 2.81 -1.78 15.60
N SER A 247 2.46 -0.59 15.12
CA SER A 247 1.97 -0.36 13.75
C SER A 247 2.63 0.86 13.12
N VAL A 248 2.78 0.82 11.80
CA VAL A 248 3.37 1.90 11.01
C VAL A 248 2.44 2.21 9.84
N ILE A 249 2.10 3.48 9.65
CA ILE A 249 1.27 3.96 8.57
C ILE A 249 2.05 5.04 7.81
N CYS A 250 2.37 4.75 6.56
CA CYS A 250 3.00 5.70 5.66
C CYS A 250 1.94 6.24 4.70
N CYS A 251 1.77 7.56 4.68
CA CYS A 251 0.73 8.27 3.92
C CYS A 251 1.33 8.98 2.71
N ARG A 252 0.54 9.20 1.65
CA ARG A 252 0.96 9.88 0.41
C ARG A 252 2.26 9.32 -0.19
N VAL A 253 2.44 8.00 -0.12
CA VAL A 253 3.66 7.32 -0.56
C VAL A 253 3.60 7.02 -2.06
N SER A 254 4.65 7.39 -2.79
CA SER A 254 4.80 7.01 -4.20
C SER A 254 5.14 5.52 -4.38
N PRO A 255 4.83 4.89 -5.53
CA PRO A 255 5.18 3.48 -5.79
C PRO A 255 6.66 3.15 -5.52
N LYS A 256 7.56 4.06 -5.95
CA LYS A 256 9.00 3.92 -5.70
C LYS A 256 9.35 3.94 -4.21
N GLN A 257 8.70 4.79 -3.42
CA GLN A 257 8.93 4.85 -1.98
C GLN A 257 8.41 3.59 -1.27
N LYS A 258 7.30 2.99 -1.72
CA LYS A 258 6.81 1.72 -1.15
C LYS A 258 7.84 0.60 -1.29
N ALA A 259 8.44 0.48 -2.48
CA ALA A 259 9.53 -0.44 -2.75
C ALA A 259 10.76 -0.19 -1.85
N LEU A 260 11.17 1.09 -1.71
CA LEU A 260 12.31 1.47 -0.86
C LEU A 260 12.09 1.16 0.62
N VAL A 261 10.88 1.40 1.15
CA VAL A 261 10.54 1.04 2.55
C VAL A 261 10.64 -0.46 2.75
N THR A 262 10.10 -1.24 1.80
CA THR A 262 10.13 -2.71 1.86
C THR A 262 11.58 -3.22 1.86
N ARG A 263 12.41 -2.70 0.95
CA ARG A 263 13.85 -3.02 0.91
C ARG A 263 14.57 -2.64 2.21
N LEU A 264 14.30 -1.46 2.77
CA LEU A 264 14.90 -1.03 4.04
C LEU A 264 14.57 -2.00 5.17
N VAL A 265 13.32 -2.44 5.29
CA VAL A 265 12.90 -3.39 6.33
C VAL A 265 13.55 -4.76 6.10
N LYS A 266 13.56 -5.24 4.85
CA LYS A 266 14.17 -6.52 4.46
C LYS A 266 15.66 -6.57 4.77
N GLU A 267 16.43 -5.60 4.26
CA GLU A 267 17.88 -5.53 4.46
C GLU A 267 18.25 -5.18 5.90
N GLY A 268 17.50 -4.31 6.56
CA GLY A 268 17.84 -3.80 7.87
C GLY A 268 17.41 -4.70 9.03
N THR A 269 16.34 -5.50 8.88
CA THR A 269 15.91 -6.45 9.93
C THR A 269 16.37 -7.88 9.68
N LEU A 270 16.70 -8.22 8.42
CA LEU A 270 16.97 -9.59 7.97
C LEU A 270 15.83 -10.58 8.31
N LYS A 271 14.62 -10.07 8.54
CA LYS A 271 13.40 -10.87 8.73
C LYS A 271 12.70 -11.06 7.40
N THR A 272 11.94 -12.15 7.29
CA THR A 272 11.08 -12.40 6.13
C THR A 272 10.02 -11.32 6.03
N THR A 273 9.96 -10.68 4.87
CA THR A 273 9.01 -9.63 4.54
C THR A 273 7.94 -10.15 3.60
N LEU A 274 6.70 -9.69 3.81
CA LEU A 274 5.56 -10.00 2.95
C LEU A 274 4.95 -8.68 2.48
N ALA A 275 4.71 -8.58 1.17
CA ALA A 275 4.00 -7.46 0.57
C ALA A 275 2.70 -7.94 -0.06
N ILE A 276 1.62 -7.19 0.20
CA ILE A 276 0.30 -7.45 -0.38
C ILE A 276 -0.21 -6.18 -1.08
N GLY A 277 -0.77 -6.34 -2.28
CA GLY A 277 -1.33 -5.22 -3.05
C GLY A 277 -2.23 -5.69 -4.18
N ASP A 278 -3.06 -4.78 -4.69
CA ASP A 278 -4.04 -5.02 -5.76
C ASP A 278 -3.68 -4.28 -7.06
N GLY A 279 -3.00 -3.15 -6.95
CA GLY A 279 -2.76 -2.24 -8.07
C GLY A 279 -1.34 -2.27 -8.66
N ALA A 280 -1.20 -1.62 -9.82
CA ALA A 280 0.08 -1.37 -10.47
C ALA A 280 1.09 -0.63 -9.56
N ASN A 281 0.57 0.21 -8.66
CA ASN A 281 1.35 1.00 -7.70
C ASN A 281 2.10 0.12 -6.68
N ASP A 282 1.65 -1.12 -6.49
CA ASP A 282 2.19 -2.04 -5.49
C ASP A 282 3.12 -3.08 -6.10
N VAL A 283 3.22 -3.16 -7.44
CA VAL A 283 4.09 -4.12 -8.14
C VAL A 283 5.54 -4.02 -7.66
N GLY A 284 6.07 -2.79 -7.55
CA GLY A 284 7.43 -2.58 -7.05
C GLY A 284 7.61 -2.95 -5.58
N MET A 285 6.55 -2.88 -4.77
CA MET A 285 6.57 -3.31 -3.37
C MET A 285 6.56 -4.85 -3.27
N ILE A 286 5.69 -5.49 -4.06
CA ILE A 286 5.52 -6.95 -4.15
C ILE A 286 6.82 -7.62 -4.59
N GLN A 287 7.49 -7.08 -5.61
CA GLN A 287 8.73 -7.66 -6.15
C GLN A 287 9.94 -7.51 -5.22
N GLU A 288 9.96 -6.53 -4.32
CA GLU A 288 11.08 -6.32 -3.39
C GLU A 288 10.97 -7.19 -2.13
N ALA A 289 9.75 -7.54 -1.72
CA ALA A 289 9.51 -8.41 -0.57
C ALA A 289 10.02 -9.84 -0.81
N ASP A 290 10.14 -10.63 0.27
CA ASP A 290 10.48 -12.06 0.15
C ASP A 290 9.29 -12.90 -0.29
N ILE A 291 8.08 -12.46 0.05
CA ILE A 291 6.81 -13.08 -0.36
C ILE A 291 5.89 -11.99 -0.91
N GLY A 292 5.56 -12.07 -2.19
CA GLY A 292 4.65 -11.18 -2.87
C GLY A 292 3.25 -11.77 -2.99
N ILE A 293 2.22 -11.04 -2.55
CA ILE A 293 0.81 -11.46 -2.64
C ILE A 293 0.01 -10.44 -3.44
N GLY A 294 -0.59 -10.88 -4.54
CA GLY A 294 -1.49 -10.09 -5.37
C GLY A 294 -2.94 -10.32 -4.96
N ILE A 295 -3.71 -9.24 -4.81
CA ILE A 295 -5.16 -9.34 -4.68
C ILE A 295 -5.79 -9.29 -6.08
N SER A 296 -6.54 -10.33 -6.44
CA SER A 296 -7.27 -10.40 -7.70
C SER A 296 -8.54 -9.55 -7.62
N GLY A 297 -8.47 -8.35 -8.21
CA GLY A 297 -9.57 -7.39 -8.31
C GLY A 297 -9.99 -7.09 -9.74
N VAL A 298 -11.00 -6.23 -9.89
CA VAL A 298 -11.54 -5.80 -11.20
C VAL A 298 -10.69 -4.69 -11.83
N GLU A 299 -9.89 -3.98 -11.02
CA GLU A 299 -9.15 -2.77 -11.44
C GLU A 299 -7.85 -3.06 -12.20
N GLY A 300 -7.40 -4.31 -12.23
CA GLY A 300 -6.26 -4.74 -13.04
C GLY A 300 -5.63 -6.04 -12.54
N MET A 301 -4.94 -6.76 -13.45
CA MET A 301 -4.24 -8.01 -13.11
C MET A 301 -2.73 -7.82 -12.92
N GLN A 302 -2.21 -6.60 -12.95
CA GLN A 302 -0.77 -6.35 -12.94
C GLN A 302 -0.10 -6.79 -11.62
N ALA A 303 -0.70 -6.49 -10.46
CA ALA A 303 -0.18 -6.95 -9.18
C ALA A 303 -0.19 -8.48 -9.07
N VAL A 304 -1.27 -9.12 -9.54
CA VAL A 304 -1.41 -10.59 -9.57
C VAL A 304 -0.33 -11.25 -10.42
N MET A 305 -0.06 -10.71 -11.61
CA MET A 305 0.95 -11.26 -12.52
C MET A 305 2.38 -11.10 -11.98
N ALA A 306 2.62 -10.14 -11.10
CA ALA A 306 3.91 -9.87 -10.49
C ALA A 306 4.08 -10.49 -9.08
N SER A 307 3.09 -11.25 -8.60
CA SER A 307 3.06 -11.83 -7.26
C SER A 307 3.36 -13.33 -7.24
N ASP A 308 3.86 -13.84 -6.11
CA ASP A 308 4.08 -15.28 -5.88
C ASP A 308 2.77 -16.02 -5.62
N PHE A 309 1.85 -15.38 -4.87
CA PHE A 309 0.52 -15.90 -4.59
C PHE A 309 -0.56 -14.90 -5.00
N SER A 310 -1.64 -15.40 -5.56
CA SER A 310 -2.84 -14.61 -5.88
C SER A 310 -4.00 -15.02 -4.99
N ILE A 311 -4.62 -14.06 -4.31
CA ILE A 311 -5.81 -14.27 -3.48
C ILE A 311 -6.92 -13.32 -3.92
N ALA A 312 -8.19 -13.72 -3.81
CA ALA A 312 -9.30 -12.87 -4.24
C ALA A 312 -9.64 -11.75 -3.24
N GLN A 313 -9.43 -11.99 -1.93
CA GLN A 313 -9.80 -11.05 -0.86
C GLN A 313 -8.78 -11.12 0.26
N PHE A 314 -8.60 -10.01 0.98
CA PHE A 314 -7.63 -9.89 2.07
C PHE A 314 -7.85 -10.93 3.19
N ARG A 315 -9.11 -11.25 3.53
CA ARG A 315 -9.46 -12.26 4.56
C ARG A 315 -8.86 -13.65 4.34
N PHE A 316 -8.48 -14.01 3.11
CA PHE A 316 -7.85 -15.31 2.85
C PHE A 316 -6.37 -15.34 3.25
N LEU A 317 -5.77 -14.18 3.51
CA LEU A 317 -4.41 -14.06 4.00
C LEU A 317 -4.21 -14.75 5.35
N GLU A 318 -5.20 -14.65 6.24
CA GLU A 318 -5.23 -15.33 7.54
C GLU A 318 -4.97 -16.83 7.37
N ARG A 319 -5.77 -17.50 6.53
CA ARG A 319 -5.66 -18.94 6.31
C ARG A 319 -4.38 -19.30 5.56
N LEU A 320 -3.97 -18.48 4.59
CA LEU A 320 -2.75 -18.70 3.83
C LEU A 320 -1.50 -18.67 4.73
N LEU A 321 -1.40 -17.69 5.62
CA LEU A 321 -0.24 -17.53 6.49
C LEU A 321 -0.29 -18.44 7.71
N VAL A 322 -1.39 -18.40 8.46
CA VAL A 322 -1.46 -19.08 9.76
C VAL A 322 -1.56 -20.59 9.60
N VAL A 323 -2.34 -21.08 8.63
CA VAL A 323 -2.49 -22.54 8.41
C VAL A 323 -1.44 -23.05 7.45
N HIS A 324 -1.46 -22.55 6.20
CA HIS A 324 -0.57 -23.10 5.16
C HIS A 324 0.89 -22.72 5.39
N GLY A 325 1.18 -21.50 5.85
CA GLY A 325 2.54 -21.09 6.22
C GLY A 325 3.13 -21.94 7.34
N HIS A 326 2.39 -22.13 8.44
CA HIS A 326 2.82 -22.97 9.57
C HIS A 326 3.08 -24.43 9.16
N TRP A 327 2.12 -25.05 8.45
CA TRP A 327 2.28 -26.42 7.97
C TRP A 327 3.45 -26.57 7.01
N CYS A 328 3.59 -25.69 6.01
CA CYS A 328 4.69 -25.76 5.05
C CYS A 328 6.05 -25.58 5.72
N TYR A 329 6.17 -24.64 6.66
CA TYR A 329 7.40 -24.45 7.41
C TYR A 329 7.79 -25.71 8.19
N LYS A 330 6.85 -26.31 8.91
CA LYS A 330 7.11 -27.52 9.71
C LYS A 330 7.43 -28.74 8.84
N ARG A 331 6.65 -28.96 7.77
CA ARG A 331 6.86 -30.03 6.78
C ARG A 331 8.25 -29.96 6.18
N ILE A 332 8.64 -28.81 5.65
CA ILE A 332 9.95 -28.63 4.99
C ILE A 332 11.08 -28.81 6.01
N SER A 333 10.95 -28.25 7.22
CA SER A 333 11.96 -28.40 8.28
C SER A 333 12.19 -29.87 8.65
N GLN A 334 11.10 -30.61 8.90
CA GLN A 334 11.18 -32.03 9.24
C GLN A 334 11.67 -32.88 8.07
N MET A 335 11.22 -32.58 6.85
CA MET A 335 11.66 -33.26 5.63
C MET A 335 13.18 -33.12 5.43
N ILE A 336 13.73 -31.91 5.60
CA ILE A 336 15.18 -31.67 5.46
C ILE A 336 15.96 -32.45 6.54
N CYS A 337 15.54 -32.37 7.81
CA CYS A 337 16.19 -33.11 8.88
C CYS A 337 16.14 -34.62 8.65
N TYR A 338 15.00 -35.16 8.21
CA TYR A 338 14.83 -36.57 7.90
C TYR A 338 15.69 -36.99 6.69
N PHE A 339 15.81 -36.12 5.68
CA PHE A 339 16.65 -36.37 4.51
C PHE A 339 18.14 -36.44 4.88
N PHE A 340 18.63 -35.57 5.76
CA PHE A 340 20.01 -35.69 6.27
C PHE A 340 20.20 -36.94 7.12
N TYR A 341 19.26 -37.20 8.04
CA TYR A 341 19.31 -38.38 8.90
C TYR A 341 19.45 -39.68 8.11
N LYS A 342 18.59 -39.91 7.10
CA LYS A 342 18.61 -41.17 6.34
C LYS A 342 19.91 -41.36 5.54
N ASN A 343 20.45 -40.27 4.97
CA ASN A 343 21.67 -40.33 4.17
C ASN A 343 22.90 -40.53 5.06
N ILE A 344 22.96 -39.85 6.22
CA ILE A 344 24.05 -40.04 7.19
C ILE A 344 23.99 -41.46 7.75
N ALA A 345 22.82 -41.96 8.14
CA ALA A 345 22.67 -43.32 8.65
C ALA A 345 23.15 -44.37 7.64
N PHE A 346 22.81 -44.22 6.36
CA PHE A 346 23.29 -45.10 5.29
C PHE A 346 24.79 -44.92 5.01
N GLY A 347 25.30 -43.69 5.00
CA GLY A 347 26.73 -43.44 4.81
C GLY A 347 27.59 -44.02 5.95
N LEU A 348 27.09 -43.99 7.19
CA LEU A 348 27.80 -44.53 8.35
C LEU A 348 27.97 -46.05 8.27
N THR A 349 27.03 -46.80 7.69
CA THR A 349 27.20 -48.26 7.56
C THR A 349 28.33 -48.60 6.59
N ILE A 350 28.45 -47.85 5.49
CA ILE A 350 29.57 -47.96 4.54
C ILE A 350 30.87 -47.58 5.24
N PHE A 351 30.90 -46.47 5.97
CA PHE A 351 32.08 -46.00 6.68
C PHE A 351 32.61 -47.02 7.71
N TYR A 352 31.71 -47.61 8.52
CA TYR A 352 32.11 -48.62 9.50
C TYR A 352 32.60 -49.92 8.84
N PHE A 353 32.04 -50.31 7.70
CA PHE A 353 32.51 -51.48 6.96
C PHE A 353 33.91 -51.25 6.37
N GLU A 354 34.15 -50.09 5.76
CA GLU A 354 35.48 -49.71 5.27
C GLU A 354 36.52 -49.70 6.40
N ALA A 355 36.15 -49.22 7.59
CA ALA A 355 37.04 -49.30 8.75
C ALA A 355 37.39 -50.75 9.12
N TYR A 356 36.46 -51.70 8.96
CA TYR A 356 36.70 -53.12 9.20
C TYR A 356 37.59 -53.77 8.13
N THR A 357 37.50 -53.34 6.86
CA THR A 357 38.30 -53.85 5.74
C THR A 357 39.64 -53.11 5.54
N SER A 358 40.05 -52.29 6.52
CA SER A 358 41.27 -51.45 6.44
C SER A 358 41.26 -50.45 5.28
N PHE A 359 40.10 -49.87 4.98
CA PHE A 359 39.87 -48.89 3.92
C PHE A 359 40.29 -49.41 2.54
N SER A 360 39.97 -50.67 2.26
CA SER A 360 40.29 -51.32 0.98
C SER A 360 39.45 -50.83 -0.20
N GLY A 361 38.36 -50.10 0.04
CA GLY A 361 37.43 -49.65 -1.00
C GLY A 361 36.44 -50.73 -1.45
N GLN A 362 36.24 -51.76 -0.63
CA GLN A 362 35.32 -52.85 -0.93
C GLN A 362 33.88 -52.45 -0.58
N SER A 363 32.94 -52.58 -1.53
CA SER A 363 31.53 -52.27 -1.29
C SER A 363 30.86 -53.28 -0.35
N ILE A 364 30.12 -52.78 0.65
CA ILE A 364 29.25 -53.59 1.51
C ILE A 364 27.92 -53.96 0.82
N TYR A 365 27.40 -53.05 -0.02
CA TYR A 365 26.12 -53.19 -0.71
C TYR A 365 26.33 -53.41 -2.21
N ASP A 366 25.36 -54.06 -2.85
CA ASP A 366 25.26 -54.16 -4.31
C ASP A 366 25.07 -52.76 -4.93
N ASP A 367 25.63 -52.54 -6.11
CA ASP A 367 25.55 -51.27 -6.86
C ASP A 367 24.09 -50.85 -7.09
N TRP A 368 23.20 -51.80 -7.39
CA TRP A 368 21.76 -51.51 -7.54
C TRP A 368 21.15 -51.06 -6.22
N TYR A 369 21.57 -51.62 -5.10
CA TYR A 369 21.05 -51.21 -3.80
C TYR A 369 21.50 -49.80 -3.43
N MET A 370 22.77 -49.46 -3.68
CA MET A 370 23.28 -48.11 -3.48
C MET A 370 22.53 -47.06 -4.31
N LEU A 371 22.17 -47.40 -5.55
CA LEU A 371 21.41 -46.53 -6.44
C LEU A 371 19.93 -46.41 -6.02
N LEU A 372 19.29 -47.53 -5.68
CA LEU A 372 17.85 -47.57 -5.38
C LEU A 372 17.50 -47.09 -3.96
N PHE A 373 18.46 -47.05 -3.03
CA PHE A 373 18.22 -46.64 -1.65
C PHE A 373 17.61 -45.24 -1.56
N ASN A 374 18.19 -44.27 -2.26
CA ASN A 374 17.71 -42.89 -2.24
C ASN A 374 16.50 -42.64 -3.15
N VAL A 375 16.38 -43.40 -4.24
CA VAL A 375 15.37 -43.16 -5.28
C VAL A 375 14.05 -43.87 -4.96
N ILE A 376 14.08 -45.13 -4.55
CA ILE A 376 12.88 -45.95 -4.36
C ILE A 376 12.64 -46.25 -2.88
N LEU A 377 13.65 -46.77 -2.18
CA LEU A 377 13.44 -47.37 -0.86
C LEU A 377 13.11 -46.33 0.22
N THR A 378 13.69 -45.13 0.13
CA THR A 378 13.57 -44.12 1.18
C THR A 378 12.97 -42.78 0.73
N SER A 379 12.66 -42.61 -0.55
CA SER A 379 12.09 -41.35 -1.07
C SER A 379 10.63 -41.15 -0.65
N LEU A 380 9.80 -42.21 -0.73
CA LEU A 380 8.37 -42.12 -0.45
C LEU A 380 8.06 -41.68 0.99
N PRO A 381 8.69 -42.22 2.05
CA PRO A 381 8.46 -41.73 3.41
C PRO A 381 8.83 -40.26 3.61
N VAL A 382 9.92 -39.80 2.97
CA VAL A 382 10.36 -38.38 3.02
C VAL A 382 9.30 -37.48 2.39
N ILE A 383 8.81 -37.86 1.21
CA ILE A 383 7.78 -37.10 0.48
C ILE A 383 6.47 -37.10 1.27
N SER A 384 6.08 -38.25 1.83
CA SER A 384 4.86 -38.35 2.64
C SER A 384 4.90 -37.41 3.83
N LEU A 385 6.04 -37.36 4.55
CA LEU A 385 6.26 -36.42 5.65
C LEU A 385 6.25 -34.96 5.17
N GLY A 386 6.88 -34.67 4.03
CA GLY A 386 6.95 -33.32 3.46
C GLY A 386 5.63 -32.78 2.91
N VAL A 387 4.64 -33.64 2.60
CA VAL A 387 3.38 -33.23 1.95
C VAL A 387 2.18 -33.36 2.89
N PHE A 388 2.04 -34.48 3.59
CA PHE A 388 0.81 -34.83 4.30
C PHE A 388 0.85 -34.55 5.80
N GLU A 389 2.03 -34.30 6.38
CA GLU A 389 2.16 -34.07 7.82
C GLU A 389 1.37 -32.84 8.27
N GLN A 390 0.61 -33.00 9.36
CA GLN A 390 -0.15 -31.94 10.01
C GLN A 390 0.00 -32.11 11.51
N ASP A 391 0.65 -31.15 12.15
CA ASP A 391 0.85 -31.20 13.59
C ASP A 391 -0.41 -30.82 14.37
N VAL A 392 -1.16 -29.86 13.85
CA VAL A 392 -2.43 -29.40 14.39
C VAL A 392 -3.43 -29.21 13.23
N SER A 393 -4.71 -29.43 13.52
CA SER A 393 -5.78 -29.23 12.54
C SER A 393 -5.91 -27.75 12.18
N SER A 394 -6.43 -27.46 10.98
CA SER A 394 -6.58 -26.08 10.52
C SER A 394 -7.49 -25.23 11.41
N GLU A 395 -8.46 -25.84 12.08
CA GLU A 395 -9.38 -25.12 12.98
C GLU A 395 -8.66 -24.68 14.25
N VAL A 396 -7.79 -25.54 14.80
CA VAL A 396 -6.99 -25.23 15.98
C VAL A 396 -5.91 -24.18 15.67
N CYS A 397 -5.34 -24.16 14.46
CA CYS A 397 -4.42 -23.10 14.05
C CYS A 397 -5.07 -21.71 13.99
N LEU A 398 -6.38 -21.63 13.71
CA LEU A 398 -7.11 -20.37 13.50
C LEU A 398 -7.81 -19.86 14.77
N GLN A 399 -7.77 -20.65 15.84
CA GLN A 399 -8.15 -20.29 17.21
C GLN A 399 -6.95 -19.66 17.92
#